data_AF-A0A961W675-F1
#
_entry.id   AF-A0A961W675-F1
#
_cell.length_a   1.000
_cell.length_b   1.000
_cell.length_c   1.000
_cell.angle_alpha   90.00
_cell.angle_beta   90.00
_cell.angle_gamma   90.00
#
_symmetry.space_group_name_H-M   'P 1'
#
loop_
_entity.id
_entity.type
_entity.pdbx_description
1 polymer ?
#
loop_
_entity_poly.entity_id
_entity_poly.type
_entity_poly.pdbx_seq_one_letter_code
_entity_poly.pdbx_strand_id
1 'polypeptide(L)'
;MFDIKWIRDNPEAFDKGLVRRGLAPMAAGLIARDEERREHLAKLQEAQARRNAASKEIGKAKAQKDEALAQKLMAEVAELKTSIPAMQEEEKTASATLDRE
;
A
#
# COMPACT_ATOMS: atom_id res chain seq x y z
N MET A 1 4.69 -15.79 -13.62
CA MET A 1 4.12 -15.37 -12.33
C MET A 1 3.03 -16.35 -11.94
N PHE A 2 3.16 -17.01 -10.79
CA PHE A 2 2.08 -17.81 -10.22
C PHE A 2 0.96 -16.90 -9.73
N ASP A 3 -0.28 -17.37 -9.76
CA ASP A 3 -1.41 -16.60 -9.21
C ASP A 3 -1.25 -16.50 -7.68
N ILE A 4 -0.79 -15.35 -7.20
CA ILE A 4 -0.56 -15.08 -5.79
C ILE A 4 -1.85 -15.22 -4.97
N LYS A 5 -3.02 -14.98 -5.58
CA LYS A 5 -4.31 -15.19 -4.94
C LYS A 5 -4.54 -16.68 -4.71
N TRP A 6 -4.26 -17.51 -5.71
CA TRP A 6 -4.37 -18.95 -5.58
C TRP A 6 -3.36 -19.52 -4.57
N ILE A 7 -2.13 -19.01 -4.54
CA ILE A 7 -1.11 -19.41 -3.55
C ILE A 7 -1.57 -19.07 -2.13
N ARG A 8 -2.19 -17.90 -1.92
CA ARG A 8 -2.75 -17.51 -0.61
C ARG A 8 -3.90 -18.42 -0.18
N ASP A 9 -4.74 -18.82 -1.13
CA ASP A 9 -5.89 -19.69 -0.87
C ASP A 9 -5.48 -21.17 -0.73
N ASN A 10 -4.35 -21.58 -1.32
CA ASN A 10 -3.87 -22.98 -1.37
C ASN A 10 -2.35 -23.12 -1.13
N PRO A 11 -1.80 -22.59 -0.02
CA PRO A 11 -0.34 -22.56 0.21
C PRO A 11 0.26 -23.97 0.27
N GLU A 12 -0.42 -24.90 0.94
CA GLU A 12 0.02 -26.29 1.02
C GLU A 12 0.04 -27.00 -0.33
N ALA A 13 -0.95 -26.73 -1.20
CA ALA A 13 -1.03 -27.37 -2.50
C ALA A 13 0.11 -26.90 -3.41
N PHE A 14 0.45 -25.61 -3.32
CA PHE A 14 1.61 -25.03 -3.99
C PHE A 14 2.92 -25.68 -3.53
N ASP A 15 3.15 -25.72 -2.21
CA ASP A 15 4.38 -26.29 -1.65
C ASP A 15 4.50 -27.80 -1.91
N LYS A 16 3.39 -28.57 -1.84
CA LYS A 16 3.38 -29.98 -2.23
C LYS A 16 3.75 -30.16 -3.72
N GLY A 17 3.33 -29.24 -4.58
CA GLY A 17 3.72 -29.21 -6.00
C GLY A 17 5.20 -28.92 -6.21
N LEU A 18 5.77 -28.00 -5.41
CA LEU A 18 7.20 -27.67 -5.42
C LEU A 18 8.06 -28.83 -4.92
N VAL A 19 7.69 -29.43 -3.79
CA VAL A 19 8.42 -30.58 -3.21
C VAL A 19 8.44 -31.76 -4.17
N ARG A 20 7.32 -32.04 -4.88
CA ARG A 20 7.28 -33.08 -5.93
C ARG A 20 8.23 -32.82 -7.10
N ARG A 21 8.60 -31.56 -7.33
CA ARG A 21 9.58 -31.14 -8.34
C ARG A 21 11.01 -31.03 -7.78
N GLY A 22 11.22 -31.38 -6.50
CA GLY A 22 12.52 -31.25 -5.83
C GLY A 22 12.87 -29.81 -5.44
N LEU A 23 11.88 -28.91 -5.42
CA LEU A 23 12.05 -27.51 -5.02
C LEU A 23 11.64 -27.32 -3.56
N ALA A 24 12.27 -26.35 -2.90
CA ALA A 24 11.92 -25.96 -1.54
C ALA A 24 10.52 -25.30 -1.51
N PRO A 25 9.78 -25.38 -0.39
CA PRO A 25 8.55 -24.63 -0.20
C PRO A 25 8.81 -23.13 -0.29
N MET A 26 7.95 -22.41 -1.00
CA MET A 26 8.07 -20.97 -1.25
C MET A 26 6.78 -20.20 -0.96
N ALA A 27 5.66 -20.89 -0.68
CA ALA A 27 4.36 -20.25 -0.46
C ALA A 27 4.43 -19.16 0.62
N ALA A 28 5.01 -19.47 1.78
CA ALA A 28 5.09 -18.55 2.91
C ALA A 28 5.85 -17.25 2.57
N GLY A 29 6.96 -17.36 1.84
CA GLY A 29 7.78 -16.20 1.45
C GLY A 29 7.09 -15.30 0.42
N LEU A 30 6.31 -15.90 -0.48
CA LEU A 30 5.51 -15.17 -1.47
C LEU A 30 4.32 -14.47 -0.81
N ILE A 31 3.63 -15.15 0.13
CA ILE A 31 2.49 -14.58 0.86
C ILE A 31 2.93 -13.40 1.71
N ALA A 32 4.04 -13.50 2.45
CA ALA A 32 4.54 -12.41 3.29
C ALA A 32 4.85 -11.15 2.47
N ARG A 33 5.53 -11.30 1.32
CA ARG A 33 5.81 -10.17 0.42
C ARG A 33 4.54 -9.57 -0.18
N ASP A 34 3.56 -10.40 -0.57
CA ASP A 34 2.27 -9.92 -1.06
C ASP A 34 1.52 -9.12 0.03
N GLU A 35 1.60 -9.56 1.27
CA GLU A 35 1.03 -8.86 2.42
C GLU A 35 1.68 -7.50 2.61
N GLU A 36 3.01 -7.41 2.59
CA GLU A 36 3.75 -6.14 2.63
C GLU A 36 3.30 -5.20 1.49
N ARG A 37 3.24 -5.69 0.25
CA ARG A 37 2.75 -4.89 -0.90
C ARG A 37 1.34 -4.37 -0.64
N ARG A 38 0.44 -5.23 -0.16
CA ARG A 38 -0.96 -4.84 0.11
C ARG A 38 -1.07 -3.82 1.23
N GLU A 39 -0.25 -3.92 2.27
CA GLU A 39 -0.19 -2.92 3.33
C GLU A 39 0.31 -1.56 2.81
N HIS A 40 1.37 -1.55 2.00
CA HIS A 40 1.87 -0.33 1.37
C HIS A 40 0.80 0.32 0.48
N LEU A 41 0.11 -0.49 -0.32
CA LEU A 41 -0.98 -0.02 -1.18
C LEU A 41 -2.17 0.52 -0.38
N ALA A 42 -2.53 -0.12 0.74
CA ALA A 42 -3.57 0.35 1.64
C ALA A 42 -3.20 1.70 2.28
N LYS A 43 -1.97 1.83 2.81
CA LYS A 43 -1.44 3.09 3.38
C LYS A 43 -1.43 4.21 2.34
N LEU A 44 -1.04 3.91 1.10
CA LEU A 44 -1.05 4.87 0.01
C LEU A 44 -2.47 5.35 -0.32
N GLN A 45 -3.44 4.43 -0.41
CA GLN A 45 -4.85 4.78 -0.65
C GLN A 45 -5.42 5.62 0.49
N GLU A 46 -5.10 5.28 1.74
CA GLU A 46 -5.51 6.04 2.92
C GLU A 46 -4.92 7.45 2.91
N ALA A 47 -3.63 7.60 2.60
CA ALA A 47 -2.97 8.90 2.49
C ALA A 47 -3.60 9.78 1.39
N GLN A 48 -3.91 9.19 0.23
CA GLN A 48 -4.61 9.87 -0.85
C GLN A 48 -6.03 10.30 -0.44
N ALA A 49 -6.77 9.41 0.22
CA ALA A 49 -8.11 9.70 0.74
C ALA A 49 -8.06 10.83 1.78
N ARG A 50 -7.09 10.77 2.71
CA ARG A 50 -6.87 11.79 3.74
C ARG A 50 -6.54 13.14 3.13
N ARG A 51 -5.65 13.20 2.14
CA ARG A 51 -5.34 14.44 1.40
C ARG A 51 -6.59 15.07 0.79
N ASN A 52 -7.44 14.25 0.16
CA ASN A 52 -8.68 14.72 -0.46
C ASN A 52 -9.71 15.19 0.58
N ALA A 53 -9.84 14.47 1.69
CA ALA A 53 -10.70 14.84 2.81
C ALA A 53 -10.24 16.16 3.44
N ALA A 54 -8.96 16.26 3.80
CA ALA A 54 -8.36 17.47 4.36
C ALA A 54 -8.50 18.67 3.41
N SER A 55 -8.37 18.47 2.10
CA SER A 55 -8.62 19.53 1.10
C SER A 55 -10.05 20.09 1.16
N LYS A 56 -11.05 19.22 1.39
CA LYS A 56 -12.45 19.65 1.57
C LYS A 56 -12.66 20.33 2.93
N GLU A 57 -12.05 19.80 3.98
CA GLU A 57 -12.11 20.38 5.33
C GLU A 57 -11.49 21.77 5.38
N ILE A 58 -10.39 22.04 4.65
CA ILE A 58 -9.82 23.38 4.50
C ILE A 58 -10.85 24.36 3.93
N GLY A 59 -11.59 23.95 2.88
CA GLY A 59 -12.64 24.77 2.29
C GLY A 59 -13.75 25.11 3.30
N LYS A 60 -14.17 24.12 4.09
CA LYS A 60 -15.16 24.32 5.16
C LYS A 60 -14.64 25.23 6.27
N ALA A 61 -13.41 25.02 6.75
CA ALA A 61 -12.78 25.82 7.79
C ALA A 61 -12.66 27.29 7.35
N LYS A 62 -12.24 27.54 6.10
CA LYS A 62 -12.21 28.90 5.53
C LYS A 62 -13.60 29.53 5.44
N ALA A 63 -14.62 28.77 5.06
CA ALA A 63 -16.00 29.27 5.03
C ALA A 63 -16.52 29.63 6.44
N GLN A 64 -16.07 28.91 7.47
CA GLN A 64 -16.39 29.17 8.87
C GLN A 64 -15.49 30.25 9.52
N LYS A 65 -14.54 30.82 8.77
CA LYS A 65 -13.50 31.75 9.27
C LYS A 65 -12.62 31.15 10.38
N ASP A 66 -12.49 29.82 10.42
CA ASP A 66 -11.57 29.12 11.30
C ASP A 66 -10.20 29.01 10.64
N GLU A 67 -9.41 30.09 10.77
CA GLU A 67 -8.07 30.17 10.18
C GLU A 67 -7.09 29.20 10.84
N ALA A 68 -7.26 28.91 12.14
CA ALA A 68 -6.38 28.01 12.88
C ALA A 68 -6.52 26.56 12.36
N LEU A 69 -7.76 26.10 12.17
CA LEU A 69 -8.04 24.78 11.60
C LEU A 69 -7.60 24.71 10.13
N ALA A 70 -7.85 25.76 9.35
CA ALA A 70 -7.43 25.82 7.95
C ALA A 70 -5.90 25.73 7.79
N GLN A 71 -5.13 26.43 8.62
CA GLN A 71 -3.66 26.36 8.59
C GLN A 71 -3.14 24.97 8.99
N LYS A 72 -3.71 24.35 10.03
CA LYS A 72 -3.34 22.98 10.44
C LYS A 72 -3.57 21.97 9.31
N LEU A 73 -4.75 22.01 8.70
CA LEU A 73 -5.09 21.10 7.59
C LEU A 73 -4.26 21.39 6.34
N MET A 74 -3.90 22.66 6.07
CA MET A 74 -2.99 23.00 4.98
C MET A 74 -1.58 22.43 5.18
N ALA A 75 -1.06 22.46 6.41
CA ALA A 75 0.21 21.83 6.75
C ALA A 75 0.15 20.30 6.55
N GLU A 76 -0.93 19.66 7.02
CA GLU A 76 -1.16 18.22 6.83
C GLU A 76 -1.23 17.84 5.34
N VAL A 77 -1.95 18.62 4.52
CA VAL A 77 -2.02 18.38 3.07
C VAL A 77 -0.65 18.61 2.40
N ALA A 78 0.16 19.55 2.88
CA ALA A 78 1.50 19.78 2.35
C ALA A 78 2.43 18.60 2.66
N GLU A 79 2.37 18.05 3.87
CA GLU A 79 3.12 16.85 4.27
C GLU A 79 2.66 15.61 3.49
N LEU A 80 1.34 15.44 3.31
CA LEU A 80 0.82 14.34 2.49
C LEU A 80 1.23 14.47 1.01
N LYS A 81 1.41 15.70 0.49
CA LYS A 81 1.89 15.92 -0.88
C LYS A 81 3.35 15.50 -1.07
N THR A 82 4.18 15.54 -0.03
CA THR A 82 5.58 15.10 -0.10
C THR A 82 5.72 13.61 0.22
N SER A 83 4.91 13.06 1.13
CA SER A 83 4.98 11.65 1.51
C SER A 83 4.34 10.70 0.49
N ILE A 84 3.23 11.07 -0.15
CA ILE A 84 2.54 10.22 -1.14
C ILE A 84 3.48 9.79 -2.29
N PRO A 85 4.24 10.68 -2.95
CA PRO A 85 5.17 10.27 -4.00
C PRO A 85 6.27 9.31 -3.51
N ALA A 86 6.78 9.50 -2.28
CA ALA A 86 7.77 8.59 -1.70
C ALA A 86 7.17 7.19 -1.47
N MET A 87 5.96 7.13 -0.90
CA MET A 87 5.22 5.87 -0.71
C MET A 87 4.89 5.17 -2.04
N GLN A 88 4.65 5.93 -3.13
CA GLN A 88 4.43 5.37 -4.46
C GLN A 88 5.66 4.70 -5.05
N GLU A 89 6.85 5.28 -4.84
CA GLU A 89 8.11 4.69 -5.30
C GLU A 89 8.48 3.45 -4.47
N GLU A 90 8.23 3.47 -3.16
CA GLU A 90 8.36 2.29 -2.30
C GLU A 90 7.41 1.15 -2.75
N GLU A 91 6.14 1.47 -3.01
CA GLU A 91 5.16 0.48 -3.49
C GLU A 91 5.54 -0.10 -4.85
N LYS A 92 5.99 0.74 -5.79
CA LYS A 92 6.51 0.27 -7.09
C LYS A 92 7.70 -0.67 -6.92
N THR A 93 8.61 -0.36 -6.00
CA THR A 93 9.81 -1.18 -5.78
C THR A 93 9.44 -2.52 -5.14
N ALA A 94 8.50 -2.51 -4.19
CA ALA A 94 7.96 -3.72 -3.58
C ALA A 94 7.22 -4.60 -4.60
N SER A 95 6.39 -4.00 -5.46
CA SER A 95 5.69 -4.74 -6.53
C SER A 95 6.66 -5.29 -7.57
N ALA A 96 7.66 -4.51 -7.98
CA ALA A 96 8.67 -4.96 -8.94
C ALA A 96 9.53 -6.12 -8.43
N THR A 97 9.76 -6.19 -7.11
CA THR A 97 10.45 -7.30 -6.47
C THR A 97 9.61 -8.57 -6.52
N LEU A 98 8.32 -8.47 -6.22
CA LEU A 98 7.36 -9.58 -6.30
C LEU A 98 7.16 -10.12 -7.73
N ASP A 99 7.14 -9.24 -8.73
CA ASP A 99 6.91 -9.64 -10.13
C ASP A 99 8.13 -10.32 -10.78
N ARG A 100 9.33 -10.19 -10.17
CA ARG A 100 10.58 -10.78 -10.67
C ARG A 100 10.86 -12.20 -10.16
N GLU A 101 10.21 -12.64 -9.09
CA GLU A 101 10.33 -14.00 -8.53
C GLU A 101 9.38 -15.01 -9.21
#